data_AF-A0ABD6E9E5-F1
#
_entry.id   AF-A0ABD6E9E5-F1
#
_cell.length_a   1.000
_cell.length_b   1.000
_cell.length_c   1.000
_cell.angle_alpha   90.00
_cell.angle_beta   90.00
_cell.angle_gamma   90.00
#
_symmetry.space_group_name_H-M   'P 1'
#
loop_
_entity.id
_entity.type
_entity.pdbx_description
1 polymer ?
#
loop_
_entity_poly.entity_id
_entity_poly.type
_entity_poly.pdbx_seq_one_letter_code
_entity_poly.pdbx_strand_id
1 'polypeptide(L)'
;MSSDGIQCLKNCSAVYSNVHSFISCIEKGNTSDVTLRLKQVELSIEQLRDSVLAVTDISRSETYQKQKIASLLKQIALKDDLINSLKDGECSFSEH
;
A
#
# COMPACT_ATOMS: atom_id res chain seq x y z
N MET A 1 1.70 4.32 9.32
CA MET A 1 1.95 3.03 8.64
C MET A 1 1.79 1.93 9.66
N SER A 2 1.18 0.81 9.28
CA SER A 2 1.08 -0.37 10.13
C SER A 2 2.47 -0.97 10.39
N SER A 3 2.63 -1.69 11.50
CA SER A 3 3.92 -2.21 11.98
C SER A 3 4.57 -3.18 10.98
N ASP A 4 3.76 -3.99 10.31
CA ASP A 4 4.10 -4.87 9.19
C ASP A 4 4.64 -4.09 7.97
N GLY A 5 4.00 -2.98 7.59
CA GLY A 5 4.43 -2.11 6.50
C GLY A 5 5.77 -1.43 6.80
N ILE A 6 6.01 -1.04 8.06
CA ILE A 6 7.32 -0.53 8.51
C ILE A 6 8.38 -1.64 8.41
N GLN A 7 8.05 -2.87 8.80
CA GLN A 7 8.98 -4.00 8.71
C GLN A 7 9.30 -4.37 7.27
N CYS A 8 8.31 -4.37 6.38
CA CYS A 8 8.50 -4.59 4.95
C CYS A 8 9.44 -3.54 4.35
N LEU A 9 9.31 -2.27 4.73
CA LEU A 9 10.19 -1.20 4.27
C LEU A 9 11.64 -1.42 4.75
N LYS A 10 11.83 -1.81 6.02
CA LYS A 10 13.17 -2.15 6.56
C LYS A 10 13.82 -3.29 5.78
N ASN A 11 13.07 -4.33 5.47
CA ASN A 11 13.59 -5.47 4.71
C ASN A 11 13.94 -5.07 3.26
N CYS A 12 13.18 -4.16 2.66
CA CYS A 12 13.51 -3.59 1.34
C CYS A 12 14.83 -2.81 1.39
N SER A 13 15.04 -1.97 2.41
CA SER A 13 16.32 -1.29 2.63
C SER A 13 17.47 -2.27 2.86
N ALA A 14 17.23 -3.38 3.57
CA ALA A 14 18.23 -4.41 3.79
C ALA A 14 18.66 -5.10 2.48
N VAL A 15 17.70 -5.43 1.59
CA VAL A 15 17.99 -5.96 0.25
C VAL A 15 18.87 -4.99 -0.52
N TYR A 16 18.51 -3.70 -0.56
CA TYR A 16 19.31 -2.68 -1.23
C TYR A 16 20.75 -2.63 -0.70
N SER A 17 20.91 -2.55 0.62
CA SER A 17 22.24 -2.51 1.25
C SER A 17 23.05 -3.77 0.94
N ASN A 18 22.45 -4.96 1.01
CA ASN A 18 23.13 -6.22 0.73
C ASN A 18 23.56 -6.32 -0.74
N VAL A 19 22.70 -5.94 -1.69
CA VAL A 19 23.03 -5.92 -3.12
C VAL A 19 24.15 -4.92 -3.40
N HIS A 20 24.06 -3.70 -2.86
CA HIS A 20 25.09 -2.69 -3.02
C HIS A 20 26.44 -3.17 -2.45
N SER A 21 26.43 -3.76 -1.24
CA SER A 21 27.63 -4.32 -0.63
C SER A 21 28.20 -5.51 -1.42
N PHE A 22 27.36 -6.33 -2.04
CA PHE A 22 27.77 -7.43 -2.89
C PHE A 22 28.49 -6.92 -4.15
N ILE A 23 27.87 -5.99 -4.88
CA ILE A 23 28.46 -5.36 -6.08
C ILE A 23 29.80 -4.71 -5.74
N SER A 24 29.84 -3.89 -4.68
CA SER A 24 31.08 -3.19 -4.29
C SER A 24 32.22 -4.15 -3.95
N CYS A 25 31.94 -5.35 -3.44
CA CYS A 25 32.98 -6.34 -3.18
C CYS A 25 33.51 -6.99 -4.44
N ILE A 26 32.65 -7.25 -5.42
CA ILE A 26 33.06 -7.76 -6.73
C ILE A 26 33.92 -6.72 -7.44
N GLU A 27 33.49 -5.46 -7.48
CA GLU A 27 34.23 -4.37 -8.12
C GLU A 27 35.62 -4.15 -7.53
N LYS A 28 35.77 -4.38 -6.22
CA LYS A 28 37.05 -4.26 -5.49
C LYS A 28 37.91 -5.53 -5.59
N GLY A 29 37.46 -6.58 -6.29
CA GLY A 29 38.18 -7.84 -6.43
C GLY A 29 38.18 -8.73 -5.18
N ASN A 30 37.36 -8.41 -4.17
CA ASN A 30 37.23 -9.18 -2.94
C ASN A 30 36.30 -10.38 -3.16
N THR A 31 36.84 -11.42 -3.81
CA THR A 31 36.07 -12.58 -4.28
C THR A 31 35.98 -13.74 -3.28
N SER A 32 36.76 -13.71 -2.20
CA SER A 32 36.85 -14.78 -1.19
C SER A 32 35.51 -15.17 -0.57
N ASP A 33 34.56 -14.22 -0.51
CA ASP A 33 33.27 -14.38 0.19
C ASP A 33 32.05 -14.18 -0.71
N VAL A 34 32.22 -14.27 -2.04
CA VAL A 34 31.13 -14.01 -3.00
C VAL A 34 29.93 -14.92 -2.78
N THR A 35 30.16 -16.23 -2.60
CA THR A 35 29.07 -17.19 -2.33
C THR A 35 28.33 -16.87 -1.03
N LEU A 36 29.04 -16.47 0.03
CA LEU A 36 28.43 -16.12 1.31
C LEU A 36 27.56 -14.86 1.18
N ARG A 37 28.09 -13.83 0.51
CA ARG A 37 27.38 -12.57 0.31
C ARG A 37 26.18 -12.72 -0.63
N LEU A 38 26.28 -13.59 -1.63
CA LEU A 38 25.14 -13.94 -2.49
C LEU A 38 24.02 -14.59 -1.66
N LYS A 39 24.36 -15.56 -0.80
CA LYS A 39 23.39 -16.16 0.13
C LYS A 39 22.74 -15.12 1.06
N GLN A 40 23.49 -14.12 1.51
CA GLN A 40 22.95 -13.01 2.31
C GLN A 40 21.91 -12.21 1.53
N VAL A 41 22.16 -11.93 0.24
CA VAL A 41 21.20 -11.26 -0.65
C VAL A 41 19.95 -12.12 -0.82
N GLU A 42 20.12 -13.41 -1.13
CA GLU A 42 19.01 -14.36 -1.29
C GLU A 42 18.11 -14.40 -0.04
N LEU A 43 18.71 -14.57 1.14
CA LEU A 43 17.98 -14.56 2.42
C LEU A 43 17.23 -13.25 2.65
N SER A 44 17.84 -12.10 2.33
CA SER A 44 17.15 -10.81 2.48
C SER A 44 15.97 -10.65 1.52
N ILE A 45 16.04 -11.25 0.32
CA ILE A 45 14.94 -11.27 -0.65
C ILE A 45 13.80 -12.16 -0.13
N GLU A 46 14.12 -13.33 0.44
CA GLU A 46 13.12 -14.21 1.06
C GLU A 46 12.40 -13.51 2.22
N GLN A 47 13.14 -12.86 3.11
CA GLN A 47 12.58 -12.09 4.23
C GLN A 47 11.72 -10.91 3.76
N LEU A 48 12.10 -10.25 2.65
CA LEU A 48 11.29 -9.21 2.05
C LEU A 48 9.99 -9.79 1.49
N ARG A 49 10.05 -10.90 0.74
CA ARG A 49 8.87 -11.57 0.20
C ARG A 49 7.88 -11.92 1.30
N ASP A 50 8.34 -12.55 2.38
CA ASP A 50 7.48 -12.94 3.49
C ASP A 50 6.86 -11.72 4.17
N SER A 51 7.63 -10.63 4.30
CA SER A 51 7.11 -9.39 4.88
C SER A 51 6.08 -8.71 3.99
N VAL A 52 6.24 -8.73 2.67
CA VAL A 52 5.24 -8.23 1.71
C VAL A 52 3.93 -9.01 1.84
N LEU A 53 4.02 -10.34 1.92
CA LEU A 53 2.85 -11.21 2.07
C LEU A 53 2.16 -11.04 3.44
N ALA A 54 2.91 -10.65 4.46
CA ALA A 54 2.39 -10.37 5.80
C ALA A 54 1.81 -8.97 5.95
N VAL A 55 1.99 -8.04 4.99
CA VAL A 55 1.38 -6.71 5.06
C VAL A 55 -0.13 -6.86 5.05
N THR A 56 -0.76 -6.40 6.12
CA THR A 56 -2.20 -6.42 6.30
C THR A 56 -2.88 -5.59 5.21
N ASP A 57 -3.88 -6.18 4.58
CA ASP A 57 -4.72 -5.49 3.62
C ASP A 57 -5.43 -4.30 4.30
N ILE A 58 -5.03 -3.08 3.93
CA ILE A 58 -5.57 -1.85 4.50
C ILE A 58 -7.06 -1.68 4.20
N SER A 59 -7.59 -2.31 3.14
CA SER A 59 -9.04 -2.30 2.85
C SER A 59 -9.86 -3.06 3.90
N ARG A 60 -9.20 -3.98 4.62
CA ARG A 60 -9.78 -4.72 5.75
C ARG A 60 -9.62 -4.01 7.10
N SER A 61 -8.91 -2.88 7.14
CA SER A 61 -8.75 -2.09 8.36
C SER A 61 -10.09 -1.51 8.79
N GLU A 62 -10.50 -1.76 10.04
CA GLU A 62 -11.74 -1.22 10.62
C GLU A 62 -11.79 0.31 10.51
N THR A 63 -10.68 0.99 10.79
CA THR A 63 -10.58 2.45 10.67
C THR A 63 -10.82 2.91 9.24
N TYR A 64 -10.19 2.26 8.26
CA TYR A 64 -10.38 2.58 6.84
C TYR A 64 -11.83 2.34 6.40
N GLN A 65 -12.42 1.22 6.83
CA GLN A 65 -13.81 0.89 6.54
C GLN A 65 -14.78 1.91 7.16
N LYS A 66 -14.57 2.32 8.42
CA LYS A 66 -15.36 3.37 9.08
C LYS A 66 -15.28 4.69 8.32
N GLN A 67 -14.09 5.10 7.89
CA GLN A 67 -13.90 6.30 7.09
C GLN A 67 -14.58 6.19 5.73
N LYS A 68 -14.49 5.03 5.07
CA LYS A 68 -15.16 4.76 3.79
C LYS A 68 -16.68 4.82 3.93
N ILE A 69 -17.25 4.21 4.97
CA ILE A 69 -18.68 4.26 5.26
C ILE A 69 -19.14 5.70 5.47
N ALA A 70 -18.41 6.49 6.29
CA ALA A 70 -18.75 7.90 6.51
C ALA A 70 -18.73 8.72 5.21
N SER A 71 -17.73 8.49 4.34
CA SER A 71 -17.66 9.12 3.03
C SER A 71 -18.82 8.72 2.12
N LEU A 72 -19.20 7.44 2.11
CA LEU A 72 -20.31 6.93 1.31
C LEU A 72 -21.65 7.49 1.79
N LEU A 73 -21.89 7.54 3.10
CA LEU A 73 -23.10 8.14 3.68
C LEU A 73 -23.23 9.62 3.28
N LYS A 74 -22.13 10.38 3.30
CA LYS A 74 -22.14 11.77 2.83
C LYS A 74 -22.50 11.88 1.35
N GLN A 75 -22.01 10.96 0.51
CA GLN A 75 -22.35 10.94 -0.92
C GLN A 75 -23.81 10.57 -1.15
N ILE A 76 -24.38 9.66 -0.35
CA ILE A 76 -25.81 9.32 -0.41
C ILE A 76 -26.64 10.56 -0.08
N ALA A 77 -26.36 11.24 1.03
CA ALA A 77 -27.09 12.45 1.41
C ALA A 77 -27.07 13.52 0.32
N LEU A 78 -25.89 13.80 -0.28
CA LEU A 78 -25.79 14.76 -1.38
C LEU A 78 -26.58 14.34 -2.63
N LYS A 79 -26.64 13.03 -2.92
CA LYS A 79 -27.44 12.51 -4.03
C LYS A 79 -28.93 12.60 -3.73
N ASP A 80 -29.34 12.31 -2.51
CA ASP A 80 -30.73 12.43 -2.07
C ASP A 80 -31.19 13.89 -2.14
N ASP A 81 -30.36 14.84 -1.67
CA ASP A 81 -30.61 16.28 -1.78
C ASP A 81 -30.76 16.71 -3.24
N LEU A 82 -29.87 16.23 -4.12
CA LEU A 82 -29.96 16.51 -5.56
C LEU A 82 -31.26 15.93 -6.16
N ILE A 83 -31.58 14.67 -5.87
CA ILE A 83 -32.81 14.02 -6.35
C ILE A 83 -34.03 14.80 -5.88
N ASN A 84 -34.07 15.22 -4.62
CA ASN A 84 -35.17 16.01 -4.09
C ASN A 84 -35.26 17.38 -4.77
N SER A 85 -34.13 18.06 -4.97
CA SER A 85 -34.11 19.34 -5.70
C SER A 85 -34.60 19.22 -7.14
N LEU A 86 -34.32 18.09 -7.81
CA LEU A 86 -34.80 17.81 -9.17
C LEU A 86 -36.30 17.48 -9.16
N LYS A 87 -36.77 16.69 -8.21
CA LYS A 87 -38.21 16.42 -8.04
C LYS A 87 -38.99 17.69 -7.75
N ASP A 88 -38.46 18.55 -6.90
CA ASP A 88 -39.08 19.83 -6.54
C ASP A 88 -39.03 20.82 -7.72
N GLY A 89 -38.01 20.73 -8.58
CA GLY A 89 -37.87 21.51 -9.82
C GLY A 89 -38.67 20.99 -11.02
N GLU A 90 -39.13 19.73 -11.01
CA GLU A 90 -39.98 19.14 -12.05
C GLU A 90 -41.49 19.47 -11.89
N CYS A 91 -41.89 20.15 -10.81
CA CYS A 91 -43.29 20.56 -10.58
C CYS A 91 -43.68 21.94 -11.16
N SER A 92 -42.86 22.56 -12.03
CA SER A 92 -43.22 23.83 -12.69
C SER A 92 -43.05 23.84 -14.21
N PHE A 93 -43.18 22.69 -14.86
CA PHE A 93 -43.42 22.60 -16.30
C PHE A 93 -44.68 21.78 -16.59
N SER A 94 -45.82 22.22 -16.05
CA SER A 94 -47.14 21.84 -16.54
C SER A 94 -47.84 23.09 -17.08
N GLU A 95 -47.68 23.26 -18.38
CA GLU A 95 -48.68 23.64 -19.38
C GLU A 95 -49.73 24.74 -19.08
N HIS A 96 -49.82 25.63 -20.09
CA HIS A 96 -50.86 26.61 -20.46
C HIS A 96 -50.66 28.06 -20.02
#